data_AF-A0A2X0XCF2-F1
#
_entry.id   AF-A0A2X0XCF2-F1
#
_cell.length_a   1.000
_cell.length_b   1.000
_cell.length_c   1.000
_cell.angle_alpha   90.00
_cell.angle_beta   90.00
_cell.angle_gamma   90.00
#
_symmetry.space_group_name_H-M   'P 1'
#
loop_
_entity.id
_entity.type
_entity.pdbx_description
1 polymer ?
#
loop_
_entity_poly.entity_id
_entity_poly.type
_entity_poly.pdbx_seq_one_letter_code
_entity_poly.pdbx_strand_id
1 'polypeptide(L)'
;MRLIVSNNYELVKWKDRIWKRGPGGKLIPQKDENGEIIYNPLTGQPEYEYIENGTRVNAKRLNHMDEGIYSAHDYIVELQATIRRMQIQMELDGRVPGNSGTFADTLDGSSNKIKLDNALTDIIEAVTAGTTTLKVASVDGFTPFTQVTIFDDVAKEDVVITEVGTNTIKVQALKNSYKKGAKVARSNVEIDTVNAEMGVGIWQTYSVELVEVV
;
A
#
# COMPACT_ATOMS: atom_id res chain seq x y z
N MET A 1 -0.44 22.99 27.25
CA MET A 1 -1.42 22.00 26.77
C MET A 1 -1.31 21.94 25.26
N ARG A 2 -0.78 20.86 24.70
CA ARG A 2 -0.58 20.72 23.25
C ARG A 2 -1.82 20.01 22.71
N LEU A 3 -2.68 20.72 21.99
CA LEU A 3 -3.81 20.11 21.29
C LEU A 3 -3.24 19.20 20.21
N ILE A 4 -3.32 17.89 20.44
CA ILE A 4 -3.12 16.90 19.39
C ILE A 4 -4.45 16.88 18.62
N VAL A 5 -4.50 17.58 17.50
CA VAL A 5 -5.63 17.50 16.58
C VAL A 5 -5.47 16.19 15.82
N SER A 6 -6.20 15.15 16.21
CA SER A 6 -6.30 13.94 15.40
C SER A 6 -7.04 14.30 14.12
N ASN A 7 -6.44 14.05 12.95
CA ASN A 7 -7.06 14.36 11.66
C ASN A 7 -8.06 13.27 11.22
N ASN A 8 -8.64 12.53 12.15
CA ASN A 8 -9.55 11.43 11.85
C ASN A 8 -10.97 11.95 11.95
N TYR A 9 -11.66 12.06 10.80
CA TYR A 9 -13.09 12.31 10.78
C TYR A 9 -13.82 10.96 10.92
N GLU A 10 -14.64 10.82 11.97
CA GLU A 10 -15.45 9.64 12.18
C GLU A 10 -16.91 9.93 11.87
N LEU A 11 -17.56 9.01 11.16
CA LEU A 11 -18.98 9.11 10.86
C LEU A 11 -19.80 9.04 12.16
N VAL A 12 -20.66 10.04 12.35
CA VAL A 12 -21.51 10.20 13.53
C VAL A 12 -22.68 9.20 13.51
N LYS A 13 -23.11 8.74 12.32
CA LYS A 13 -24.19 7.76 12.10
C LYS A 13 -25.48 8.13 12.86
N TRP A 14 -26.11 9.20 12.40
CA TRP A 14 -27.39 9.70 12.90
C TRP A 14 -28.49 8.64 12.80
N LYS A 15 -29.38 8.64 13.81
CA LYS A 15 -30.56 7.78 13.89
C LYS A 15 -31.82 8.61 14.05
N ASP A 16 -32.92 8.14 13.44
CA ASP A 16 -34.20 8.81 13.57
C ASP A 16 -34.75 8.67 14.99
N ARG A 17 -35.36 9.74 15.48
CA ARG A 17 -36.11 9.70 16.74
C ARG A 17 -37.43 8.97 16.53
N ILE A 18 -37.67 7.92 17.31
CA ILE A 18 -38.94 7.17 17.28
C ILE A 18 -39.78 7.54 18.50
N TRP A 19 -40.96 8.09 18.25
CA TRP A 19 -41.90 8.50 19.30
C TRP A 19 -42.73 7.33 19.81
N LYS A 20 -42.97 7.29 21.12
CA LYS A 20 -43.85 6.29 21.75
C LYS A 20 -45.31 6.64 21.49
N ARG A 21 -46.08 5.69 20.95
CA ARG A 21 -47.51 5.84 20.68
C ARG A 21 -48.33 5.06 21.71
N GLY A 22 -49.33 5.71 22.29
CA GLY A 22 -50.30 5.09 23.20
C GLY A 22 -51.50 4.45 22.48
N PRO A 23 -52.45 3.87 23.24
CA PRO A 23 -53.66 3.26 22.68
C PRO A 23 -54.44 4.30 21.84
N GLY A 24 -54.64 4.00 20.55
CA GLY A 24 -55.28 4.93 19.60
C GLY A 24 -54.32 5.80 18.78
N GLY A 25 -53.01 5.53 18.84
CA GLY A 25 -52.02 6.16 17.94
C GLY A 25 -51.56 7.57 18.34
N LYS A 26 -52.02 8.08 19.49
CA LYS A 26 -51.61 9.38 20.04
C LYS A 26 -50.24 9.29 20.73
N LEU A 27 -49.44 10.35 20.63
CA LEU A 27 -48.15 10.46 21.32
C LEU A 27 -48.37 10.62 22.83
N ILE A 28 -47.52 9.99 23.64
CA ILE A 28 -47.60 10.06 25.11
C ILE A 28 -46.73 11.24 25.57
N PRO A 29 -47.28 12.28 26.22
CA PRO A 29 -46.49 13.38 26.75
C PRO A 29 -45.59 12.90 27.90
N GLN A 30 -44.34 13.38 27.92
CA GLN A 30 -43.38 13.12 28.98
C GLN A 30 -43.78 13.86 30.25
N LYS A 31 -43.66 13.18 31.39
CA LYS A 31 -43.98 13.74 32.71
C LYS A 31 -42.73 13.90 33.56
N ASP A 32 -42.73 14.91 34.41
CA ASP A 32 -41.69 15.13 35.42
C ASP A 32 -41.88 14.21 36.64
N GLU A 33 -40.99 14.32 37.63
CA GLU A 33 -41.04 13.54 38.88
C GLU A 33 -42.31 13.79 39.71
N ASN A 34 -43.03 14.89 39.45
CA ASN A 34 -44.28 15.28 40.12
C ASN A 34 -45.53 14.88 39.32
N GLY A 35 -45.37 14.30 38.13
CA GLY A 35 -46.45 13.86 37.26
C GLY A 35 -47.05 14.95 36.35
N GLU A 36 -46.45 16.14 36.32
CA GLU A 36 -46.83 17.24 35.43
C GLU A 36 -46.19 17.05 34.04
N ILE A 37 -46.84 17.57 33.00
CA ILE A 37 -46.35 17.45 31.62
C ILE A 37 -45.18 18.41 31.42
N ILE A 38 -44.06 17.90 30.91
CA ILE A 38 -42.91 18.72 30.55
C ILE A 38 -43.22 19.43 29.23
N TYR A 39 -43.19 20.76 29.23
CA TYR A 39 -43.34 21.57 28.04
C TYR A 39 -41.97 22.03 27.53
N ASN A 40 -41.78 21.99 26.21
CA ASN A 40 -40.57 22.52 25.62
C ASN A 40 -40.53 24.06 25.80
N PRO A 41 -39.48 24.63 26.40
CA PRO A 41 -39.43 26.05 26.74
C PRO A 41 -39.40 26.97 25.51
N LEU A 42 -39.06 26.44 24.33
CA LEU A 42 -38.97 27.23 23.08
C LEU A 42 -40.25 27.18 22.25
N THR A 43 -41.04 26.11 22.34
CA THR A 43 -42.24 25.93 21.49
C THR A 43 -43.54 25.91 22.26
N GLY A 44 -43.51 25.80 23.60
CA GLY A 44 -44.71 25.71 24.44
C GLY A 44 -45.54 24.44 24.23
N GLN A 45 -45.01 23.47 23.48
CA GLN A 45 -45.66 22.18 23.24
C GLN A 45 -45.19 21.13 24.24
N PRO A 46 -46.03 20.13 24.59
CA PRO A 46 -45.60 18.99 25.39
C PRO A 46 -44.41 18.30 24.74
N GLU A 47 -43.37 17.99 25.50
CA GLU A 47 -42.40 16.99 25.09
C GLU A 47 -43.07 15.61 25.19
N TYR A 48 -42.78 14.72 24.25
CA TYR A 48 -43.40 13.39 24.21
C TYR A 48 -42.35 12.32 24.44
N GLU A 49 -42.75 11.20 25.03
CA GLU A 49 -41.89 10.06 25.27
C GLU A 49 -41.35 9.48 23.95
N TYR A 50 -40.07 9.09 23.99
CA TYR A 50 -39.34 8.50 22.88
C TYR A 50 -39.05 7.03 23.19
N ILE A 51 -39.17 6.16 22.19
CA ILE A 51 -38.70 4.76 22.26
C ILE A 51 -37.20 4.71 21.95
N GLU A 52 -36.76 5.49 20.97
CA GLU A 52 -35.36 5.60 20.58
C GLU A 52 -34.96 7.08 20.54
N ASN A 53 -33.89 7.41 21.28
CA ASN A 53 -33.30 8.74 21.25
C ASN A 53 -32.55 8.94 19.94
N GLY A 54 -32.99 9.92 19.16
CA GLY A 54 -32.42 10.23 17.85
C GLY A 54 -32.65 11.68 17.42
N THR A 55 -32.32 11.98 16.17
CA THR A 55 -32.45 13.30 15.58
C THR A 55 -33.91 13.66 15.35
N ARG A 56 -34.26 14.93 15.62
CA ARG A 56 -35.60 15.47 15.28
C ARG A 56 -35.77 15.67 13.78
N VAL A 57 -34.65 15.71 13.05
CA VAL A 57 -34.56 15.84 11.59
C VAL A 57 -34.28 14.46 10.99
N ASN A 58 -34.75 14.22 9.77
CA ASN A 58 -34.58 12.95 9.06
C ASN A 58 -33.09 12.52 9.02
N ALA A 59 -32.79 11.40 9.68
CA ALA A 59 -31.45 10.88 9.85
C ALA A 59 -30.81 10.46 8.52
N LYS A 60 -31.60 9.99 7.54
CA LYS A 60 -31.08 9.67 6.21
C LYS A 60 -30.43 10.88 5.54
N ARG A 61 -31.04 12.07 5.67
CA ARG A 61 -30.46 13.30 5.10
C ARG A 61 -29.19 13.73 5.82
N LEU A 62 -29.18 13.61 7.15
CA LEU A 62 -28.01 13.94 7.96
C LEU A 62 -26.85 12.98 7.71
N ASN A 63 -27.12 11.68 7.57
CA ASN A 63 -26.11 10.69 7.21
C ASN A 63 -25.54 10.94 5.81
N HIS A 64 -26.37 11.31 4.84
CA HIS A 64 -25.86 11.68 3.51
C HIS A 64 -24.97 12.93 3.54
N MET A 65 -25.29 13.91 4.40
CA MET A 65 -24.40 15.07 4.61
C MET A 65 -23.10 14.67 5.31
N ASP A 66 -23.18 13.81 6.33
CA ASP A 66 -22.04 13.30 7.10
C ASP A 66 -21.08 12.48 6.21
N GLU A 67 -21.63 11.61 5.34
CA GLU A 67 -20.89 10.90 4.30
C GLU A 67 -20.21 11.84 3.31
N GLY A 68 -20.89 12.93 2.93
CA GLY A 68 -20.32 13.97 2.08
C GLY A 68 -19.14 14.70 2.74
N ILE A 69 -19.25 15.01 4.04
CA ILE A 69 -18.17 15.64 4.82
C ILE A 69 -16.99 14.67 4.95
N TYR A 70 -17.26 13.40 5.27
CA TYR A 70 -16.25 12.35 5.35
C TYR A 70 -15.47 12.23 4.03
N SER A 71 -16.19 12.13 2.90
CA SER A 71 -15.56 12.00 1.58
C SER A 71 -14.75 13.25 1.20
N ALA A 72 -15.24 14.45 1.53
CA ALA A 72 -14.51 15.69 1.30
C ALA A 72 -13.25 15.80 2.16
N HIS A 73 -13.30 15.32 3.40
CA HIS A 73 -12.14 15.25 4.29
C HIS A 73 -11.06 14.33 3.71
N ASP A 74 -11.42 13.10 3.32
CA ASP A 74 -10.50 12.14 2.69
C ASP A 74 -9.84 12.75 1.44
N TYR A 75 -10.63 13.41 0.59
CA TYR A 75 -10.12 14.09 -0.60
C TYR A 75 -9.13 15.22 -0.27
N ILE A 76 -9.41 16.02 0.78
CA ILE A 76 -8.50 17.09 1.22
C ILE A 76 -7.19 16.50 1.74
N VAL A 77 -7.22 15.39 2.48
CA VAL A 77 -6.03 14.72 2.98
C VAL A 77 -5.15 14.23 1.81
N GLU A 78 -5.76 13.60 0.80
CA GLU A 78 -5.06 13.15 -0.40
C GLU A 78 -4.46 14.34 -1.19
N LEU A 79 -5.20 15.43 -1.30
CA LEU A 79 -4.73 16.65 -1.95
C LEU A 79 -3.56 17.29 -1.20
N GLN A 80 -3.60 17.32 0.13
CA GLN A 80 -2.48 17.81 0.96
C GLN A 80 -1.22 16.97 0.77
N ALA A 81 -1.34 15.66 0.69
CA ALA A 81 -0.21 14.77 0.38
C ALA A 81 0.38 15.07 -0.99
N THR A 82 -0.49 15.26 -2.00
CA THR A 82 -0.07 15.61 -3.37
C THR A 82 0.65 16.97 -3.42
N ILE A 83 0.13 17.99 -2.75
CA ILE A 83 0.76 19.32 -2.67
C ILE A 83 2.14 19.22 -2.02
N ARG A 84 2.27 18.46 -0.93
CA ARG A 84 3.54 18.26 -0.26
C ARG A 84 4.56 17.57 -1.17
N ARG A 85 4.15 16.58 -1.97
CA ARG A 85 5.00 15.95 -2.99
C ARG A 85 5.51 16.97 -4.01
N MET A 86 4.63 17.83 -4.53
CA MET A 86 5.04 18.89 -5.47
C MET A 86 6.02 19.88 -4.84
N GLN A 87 5.78 20.31 -3.59
CA GLN A 87 6.70 21.19 -2.87
C GLN A 87 8.08 20.56 -2.69
N ILE A 88 8.15 19.28 -2.31
CA ILE A 88 9.41 18.55 -2.19
C ILE A 88 10.13 18.50 -3.54
N GLN A 89 9.43 18.19 -4.63
CA GLN A 89 10.03 18.17 -5.96
C GLN A 89 10.57 19.54 -6.37
N MET A 90 9.84 20.62 -6.10
CA MET A 90 10.28 21.99 -6.42
C MET A 90 11.46 22.47 -5.58
N GLU A 91 11.54 22.11 -4.28
CA GLU A 91 12.70 22.46 -3.44
C GLU A 91 13.96 21.71 -3.87
N LEU A 92 13.77 20.49 -4.36
CA LEU A 92 14.82 19.61 -4.80
C LEU A 92 15.33 19.96 -6.21
N ASP A 93 14.46 20.42 -7.09
CA ASP A 93 14.82 20.91 -8.43
C ASP A 93 15.53 22.26 -8.33
N GLY A 94 16.83 22.29 -8.66
CA GLY A 94 17.65 23.52 -8.63
C GLY A 94 18.60 23.67 -7.43
N ARG A 95 18.67 22.71 -6.50
CA ARG A 95 19.66 22.74 -5.39
C ARG A 95 21.12 22.64 -5.85
N VAL A 96 21.38 22.06 -7.03
CA VAL A 96 22.73 21.97 -7.61
C VAL A 96 22.66 22.35 -9.09
N PRO A 97 23.37 23.40 -9.53
CA PRO A 97 23.44 23.76 -10.95
C PRO A 97 23.93 22.60 -11.80
N GLY A 98 23.18 22.23 -12.83
CA GLY A 98 23.53 21.16 -13.78
C GLY A 98 23.13 19.74 -13.36
N ASN A 99 22.50 19.55 -12.20
CA ASN A 99 21.95 18.25 -11.80
C ASN A 99 20.44 18.17 -12.11
N SER A 100 20.04 17.27 -13.02
CA SER A 100 18.64 16.97 -13.36
C SER A 100 18.05 15.78 -12.58
N GLY A 101 18.88 15.13 -11.75
CA GLY A 101 18.53 13.97 -10.97
C GLY A 101 18.30 14.32 -9.50
N THR A 102 17.03 14.46 -9.10
CA THR A 102 16.66 14.47 -7.68
C THR A 102 15.86 13.24 -7.30
N PHE A 103 16.35 12.57 -6.26
CA PHE A 103 15.76 11.37 -5.67
C PHE A 103 15.06 11.78 -4.39
N ALA A 104 13.75 11.51 -4.32
CA ALA A 104 12.96 11.75 -3.13
C ALA A 104 12.06 10.53 -2.91
N ASP A 105 12.10 10.02 -1.68
CA ASP A 105 11.09 9.10 -1.15
C ASP A 105 10.17 9.92 -0.26
N THR A 106 8.89 9.96 -0.61
CA THR A 106 7.86 10.67 0.17
C THR A 106 7.33 9.84 1.35
N LEU A 107 7.88 8.63 1.57
CA LEU A 107 7.48 7.68 2.63
C LEU A 107 5.99 7.32 2.60
N ASP A 108 5.37 7.50 1.43
CA ASP A 108 3.97 7.23 1.12
C ASP A 108 3.83 6.03 0.16
N GLY A 109 4.88 5.21 0.06
CA GLY A 109 4.95 4.04 -0.82
C GLY A 109 5.11 4.39 -2.31
N SER A 110 5.19 5.67 -2.67
CA SER A 110 5.37 6.13 -4.05
C SER A 110 6.74 6.76 -4.22
N SER A 111 7.59 6.18 -5.06
CA SER A 111 8.87 6.77 -5.44
C SER A 111 8.79 7.39 -6.83
N ASN A 112 9.35 8.60 -6.97
CA ASN A 112 9.23 9.38 -8.20
C ASN A 112 10.25 8.94 -9.28
N LYS A 113 11.39 8.36 -8.86
CA LYS A 113 12.54 8.04 -9.75
C LYS A 113 13.36 6.81 -9.33
N ILE A 114 13.02 6.13 -8.24
CA ILE A 114 13.69 4.90 -7.77
C ILE A 114 12.71 3.73 -7.89
N LYS A 115 12.93 2.84 -8.84
CA LYS A 115 12.16 1.60 -8.93
C LYS A 115 13.03 0.45 -8.45
N LEU A 116 12.47 -0.39 -7.56
CA LEU A 116 13.08 -1.68 -7.26
C LEU A 116 13.00 -2.55 -8.53
N ASP A 117 14.16 -2.98 -9.02
CA ASP A 117 14.25 -3.86 -10.16
C ASP A 117 14.26 -5.32 -9.69
N ASN A 118 13.15 -6.02 -9.97
CA ASN A 118 12.92 -7.38 -9.54
C ASN A 118 13.17 -8.40 -10.66
N ALA A 119 13.82 -8.02 -11.76
CA ALA A 119 14.09 -8.97 -12.84
C ALA A 119 15.01 -10.09 -12.31
N LEU A 120 14.56 -11.32 -12.52
CA LEU A 120 15.18 -12.54 -12.05
C LEU A 120 14.94 -13.66 -13.06
N THR A 121 15.95 -14.50 -13.28
CA THR A 121 15.88 -15.65 -14.17
C THR A 121 16.74 -16.80 -13.66
N ASP A 122 16.52 -17.98 -14.21
CA ASP A 122 17.22 -19.22 -13.86
C ASP A 122 18.24 -19.61 -14.92
N ILE A 123 19.42 -20.05 -14.50
CA ILE A 123 20.39 -20.69 -15.38
C ILE A 123 19.93 -22.12 -15.68
N ILE A 124 19.75 -22.45 -16.96
CA ILE A 124 19.16 -23.74 -17.38
C ILE A 124 20.15 -24.92 -17.41
N GLU A 125 21.45 -24.62 -17.40
CA GLU A 125 22.55 -25.59 -17.43
C GLU A 125 23.60 -25.22 -16.38
N ALA A 126 24.32 -26.20 -15.83
CA ALA A 126 25.42 -25.90 -14.91
C ALA A 126 26.53 -25.13 -15.65
N VAL A 127 27.13 -24.14 -15.00
CA VAL A 127 28.19 -23.30 -15.56
C VAL A 127 29.46 -23.44 -14.75
N THR A 128 30.60 -23.36 -15.43
CA THR A 128 31.92 -23.47 -14.79
C THR A 128 32.57 -22.10 -14.63
N ALA A 129 33.47 -21.96 -13.68
CA ALA A 129 34.29 -20.75 -13.54
C ALA A 129 34.97 -20.39 -14.88
N GLY A 130 35.00 -19.09 -15.19
CA GLY A 130 35.50 -18.55 -16.45
C GLY A 130 34.46 -18.47 -17.58
N THR A 131 33.28 -19.08 -17.41
CA THR A 131 32.19 -18.97 -18.40
C THR A 131 31.75 -17.51 -18.56
N THR A 132 31.48 -17.10 -19.80
CA THR A 132 31.00 -15.74 -20.12
C THR A 132 29.61 -15.73 -20.73
N THR A 133 29.07 -16.89 -21.11
CA THR A 133 27.74 -17.01 -21.75
C THR A 133 26.86 -17.90 -20.90
N LEU A 134 25.82 -17.31 -20.31
CA LEU A 134 24.84 -18.00 -19.49
C LEU A 134 23.63 -18.31 -20.36
N LYS A 135 23.22 -19.58 -20.40
CA LYS A 135 21.91 -19.94 -20.92
C LYS A 135 20.89 -19.77 -19.80
N VAL A 136 19.84 -19.01 -20.06
CA VAL A 136 18.84 -18.65 -19.04
C VAL A 136 17.43 -18.99 -19.51
N ALA A 137 16.51 -19.12 -18.57
CA ALA A 137 15.10 -19.44 -18.85
C ALA A 137 14.34 -18.28 -19.51
N SER A 138 14.64 -17.05 -19.11
CA SER A 138 14.14 -15.81 -19.72
C SER A 138 15.20 -14.71 -19.65
N VAL A 139 15.15 -13.78 -20.60
CA VAL A 139 15.98 -12.55 -20.63
C VAL A 139 15.16 -11.29 -20.34
N ASP A 140 13.89 -11.44 -19.99
CA ASP A 140 12.98 -10.33 -19.74
C ASP A 140 13.46 -9.47 -18.56
N GLY A 141 13.49 -8.16 -18.75
CA GLY A 141 13.93 -7.20 -17.74
C GLY A 141 15.45 -7.05 -17.62
N PHE A 142 16.25 -7.82 -18.36
CA PHE A 142 17.70 -7.64 -18.40
C PHE A 142 18.12 -6.73 -19.54
N THR A 143 19.09 -5.85 -19.27
CA THR A 143 19.67 -4.96 -20.27
C THR A 143 21.20 -4.99 -20.21
N PRO A 144 21.91 -4.81 -21.35
CA PRO A 144 23.36 -4.72 -21.37
C PRO A 144 23.91 -3.58 -20.50
N PHE A 145 25.14 -3.73 -20.02
CA PHE A 145 25.87 -2.79 -19.16
C PHE A 145 25.23 -2.56 -17.79
N THR A 146 24.54 -3.58 -17.29
CA THR A 146 23.91 -3.54 -15.97
C THR A 146 24.45 -4.66 -15.08
N GLN A 147 24.55 -4.42 -13.77
CA GLN A 147 25.10 -5.37 -12.80
C GLN A 147 24.03 -6.32 -12.29
N VAL A 148 24.29 -7.63 -12.35
CA VAL A 148 23.44 -8.69 -11.81
C VAL A 148 24.20 -9.49 -10.77
N THR A 149 23.48 -9.99 -9.79
CA THR A 149 24.01 -10.97 -8.83
C THR A 149 23.65 -12.36 -9.32
N ILE A 150 24.65 -13.24 -9.40
CA ILE A 150 24.48 -14.66 -9.67
C ILE A 150 24.70 -15.42 -8.38
N PHE A 151 23.76 -16.27 -8.00
CA PHE A 151 23.84 -17.01 -6.75
C PHE A 151 23.19 -18.39 -6.83
N ASP A 152 23.76 -19.31 -6.06
CA ASP A 152 23.19 -20.62 -5.71
C ASP A 152 23.36 -20.86 -4.20
N ASP A 153 23.20 -22.11 -3.74
CA ASP A 153 23.34 -22.50 -2.34
C ASP A 153 24.78 -22.39 -1.79
N VAL A 154 25.79 -22.31 -2.67
CA VAL A 154 27.21 -22.38 -2.28
C VAL A 154 27.93 -21.06 -2.50
N ALA A 155 27.64 -20.37 -3.60
CA ALA A 155 28.38 -19.21 -4.04
C ALA A 155 27.46 -18.05 -4.46
N LYS A 156 27.99 -16.83 -4.36
CA LYS A 156 27.39 -15.64 -4.94
C LYS A 156 28.47 -14.72 -5.51
N GLU A 157 28.17 -14.07 -6.62
CA GLU A 157 29.04 -13.04 -7.18
C GLU A 157 28.24 -12.00 -7.96
N ASP A 158 28.77 -10.78 -8.05
CA ASP A 158 28.17 -9.74 -8.88
C ASP A 158 28.96 -9.59 -10.18
N VAL A 159 28.24 -9.60 -11.29
CA VAL A 159 28.81 -9.48 -12.64
C VAL A 159 28.06 -8.46 -13.48
N VAL A 160 28.76 -7.88 -14.45
CA VAL A 160 28.16 -6.95 -15.41
C VAL A 160 27.75 -7.71 -16.67
N ILE A 161 26.51 -7.48 -17.12
CA ILE A 161 26.01 -7.97 -18.40
C ILE A 161 26.71 -7.22 -19.53
N THR A 162 27.29 -7.94 -20.48
CA THR A 162 27.92 -7.37 -21.68
C THR A 162 26.98 -7.38 -22.87
N GLU A 163 26.12 -8.40 -22.99
CA GLU A 163 25.18 -8.57 -24.09
C GLU A 163 23.98 -9.41 -23.64
N VAL A 164 22.79 -9.15 -24.19
CA VAL A 164 21.58 -9.95 -23.99
C VAL A 164 21.13 -10.48 -25.34
N GLY A 165 21.08 -11.80 -25.48
CA GLY A 165 20.58 -12.52 -26.65
C GLY A 165 19.12 -12.98 -26.45
N THR A 166 18.67 -13.92 -27.28
CA THR A 166 17.27 -14.42 -27.19
C THR A 166 17.01 -15.28 -25.95
N ASN A 167 17.96 -16.15 -25.56
CA ASN A 167 17.89 -17.02 -24.38
C ASN A 167 19.24 -17.10 -23.65
N THR A 168 20.09 -16.09 -23.87
CA THR A 168 21.44 -16.06 -23.34
C THR A 168 21.75 -14.69 -22.79
N ILE A 169 22.46 -14.66 -21.67
CA ILE A 169 23.02 -13.44 -21.09
C ILE A 169 24.53 -13.62 -21.09
N LYS A 170 25.24 -12.70 -21.75
CA LYS A 170 26.70 -12.66 -21.68
C LYS A 170 27.12 -11.75 -20.53
N VAL A 171 28.10 -12.21 -19.78
CA VAL A 171 28.65 -11.54 -18.60
C VAL A 171 30.17 -11.54 -18.65
N GLN A 172 30.79 -10.77 -17.76
CA GLN A 172 32.20 -10.93 -17.45
C GLN A 172 32.49 -12.37 -16.97
N ALA A 173 33.72 -12.84 -17.17
CA ALA A 173 34.10 -14.20 -16.80
C ALA A 173 33.81 -14.48 -15.32
N LEU A 174 33.02 -15.51 -15.05
CA LEU A 174 32.64 -15.90 -13.69
C LEU A 174 33.85 -16.34 -12.87
N LYS A 175 33.88 -16.00 -11.58
CA LYS A 175 34.88 -16.53 -10.64
C LYS A 175 34.48 -17.91 -10.13
N ASN A 176 33.17 -18.14 -9.98
CA ASN A 176 32.64 -19.38 -9.42
C ASN A 176 31.99 -20.26 -10.49
N SER A 177 31.83 -21.54 -10.17
CA SER A 177 30.95 -22.45 -10.89
C SER A 177 29.57 -22.44 -10.23
N TYR A 178 28.51 -22.55 -11.02
CA TYR A 178 27.14 -22.56 -10.52
C TYR A 178 26.37 -23.77 -11.01
N LYS A 179 25.50 -24.31 -10.15
CA LYS A 179 24.62 -25.43 -10.48
C LYS A 179 23.53 -25.01 -11.46
N LYS A 180 22.94 -26.00 -12.14
CA LYS A 180 21.68 -25.79 -12.87
C LYS A 180 20.61 -25.28 -11.89
N GLY A 181 19.86 -24.26 -12.30
CA GLY A 181 18.86 -23.60 -11.46
C GLY A 181 19.43 -22.50 -10.55
N ALA A 182 20.71 -22.15 -10.70
CA ALA A 182 21.24 -20.94 -10.08
C ALA A 182 20.50 -19.70 -10.61
N LYS A 183 20.37 -18.68 -9.76
CA LYS A 183 19.59 -17.49 -10.04
C LYS A 183 20.49 -16.38 -10.58
N VAL A 184 20.01 -15.66 -11.59
CA VAL A 184 20.57 -14.39 -12.05
C VAL A 184 19.54 -13.32 -11.73
N ALA A 185 19.87 -12.37 -10.85
CA ALA A 185 18.91 -11.38 -10.37
C ALA A 185 19.47 -9.96 -10.35
N ARG A 186 18.60 -8.98 -10.59
CA ARG A 186 18.86 -7.55 -10.40
C ARG A 186 18.77 -7.14 -8.93
N SER A 187 17.90 -7.83 -8.19
CA SER A 187 17.72 -7.71 -6.75
C SER A 187 17.36 -9.07 -6.18
N ASN A 188 17.95 -9.43 -5.04
CA ASN A 188 17.54 -10.59 -4.25
C ASN A 188 16.80 -10.14 -2.98
N VAL A 189 16.04 -9.05 -3.07
CA VAL A 189 15.22 -8.55 -1.97
C VAL A 189 13.81 -9.11 -2.10
N GLU A 190 13.29 -9.63 -1.00
CA GLU A 190 11.88 -9.99 -0.86
C GLU A 190 11.20 -8.96 0.04
N ILE A 191 10.07 -8.41 -0.42
CA ILE A 191 9.30 -7.42 0.34
C ILE A 191 8.25 -8.17 1.16
N ASP A 192 8.39 -8.13 2.49
CA ASP A 192 7.36 -8.59 3.41
C ASP A 192 6.34 -7.46 3.61
N THR A 193 5.21 -7.56 2.91
CA THR A 193 4.12 -6.58 2.99
C THR A 193 3.32 -6.67 4.27
N VAL A 194 3.47 -7.75 5.05
CA VAL A 194 2.76 -7.95 6.33
C VAL A 194 3.53 -7.26 7.46
N ASN A 195 4.84 -7.47 7.53
CA ASN A 195 5.71 -6.87 8.55
C ASN A 195 6.30 -5.51 8.13
N ALA A 196 6.10 -5.10 6.88
CA ALA A 196 6.69 -3.88 6.31
C ALA A 196 8.23 -3.89 6.37
N GLU A 197 8.83 -5.05 6.10
CA GLU A 197 10.27 -5.27 6.13
C GLU A 197 10.80 -5.70 4.76
N MET A 198 12.08 -5.40 4.51
CA MET A 198 12.81 -5.90 3.34
C MET A 198 13.72 -7.03 3.80
N GLY A 199 13.44 -8.24 3.32
CA GLY A 199 14.21 -9.45 3.61
C GLY A 199 15.13 -9.84 2.45
N VAL A 200 15.97 -10.85 2.71
CA VAL A 200 16.72 -11.54 1.66
C VAL A 200 15.78 -12.58 1.05
N GLY A 201 15.61 -12.57 -0.28
CA GLY A 201 14.77 -13.51 -0.99
C GLY A 201 15.26 -14.95 -0.86
N ILE A 202 14.33 -15.90 -1.03
CA ILE A 202 14.58 -17.33 -0.82
C ILE A 202 15.55 -17.91 -1.87
N TRP A 203 16.58 -18.61 -1.41
CA TRP A 203 17.56 -19.31 -2.25
C TRP A 203 16.97 -20.67 -2.61
N GLN A 204 16.20 -20.75 -3.70
CA GLN A 204 15.60 -22.03 -4.12
C GLN A 204 16.47 -22.74 -5.15
N THR A 205 16.88 -23.96 -4.84
CA THR A 205 17.34 -24.96 -5.82
C THR A 205 16.26 -26.03 -5.95
N TYR A 206 15.86 -26.33 -7.19
CA TYR A 206 14.87 -27.37 -7.47
C TYR A 206 15.57 -28.64 -7.96
N SER A 207 15.33 -29.77 -7.28
CA SER A 207 15.64 -31.11 -7.81
C SER A 207 14.39 -31.70 -8.45
N VAL A 208 14.43 -31.93 -9.76
CA VAL A 208 13.36 -32.63 -10.48
C VAL A 208 13.79 -34.08 -10.68
N GLU A 209 13.08 -35.02 -10.07
CA GLU A 209 13.25 -36.45 -10.29
C GLU A 209 12.12 -36.96 -11.18
N LEU A 210 12.48 -37.60 -12.29
CA LEU A 210 11.54 -38.20 -13.24
C LEU A 210 11.30 -39.65 -12.82
N VAL A 211 10.16 -39.91 -12.18
CA VAL A 211 9.75 -41.28 -11.85
C VAL A 211 8.94 -41.82 -13.03
N GLU A 212 9.56 -42.69 -13.84
CA GLU A 212 8.80 -43.51 -14.78
C GLU A 212 8.01 -44.55 -14.01
N VAL A 213 6.70 -44.61 -14.26
CA VAL A 213 5.86 -45.74 -13.85
C VAL A 213 5.99 -46.80 -14.93
N VAL A 214 6.62 -47.93 -14.58
CA VAL A 214 6.73 -49.13 -15.44
C VAL A 214 5.40 -49.87 -15.48
#